data_AF-A0A2A2WPZ1-F1
#
_entry.id   AF-A0A2A2WPZ1-F1
#
_cell.length_a   1.000
_cell.length_b   1.000
_cell.length_c   1.000
_cell.angle_alpha   90.00
_cell.angle_beta   90.00
_cell.angle_gamma   90.00
#
_symmetry.space_group_name_H-M   'P 1'
#
loop_
_entity.id
_entity.type
_entity.pdbx_description
1 polymer ?
#
loop_
_entity_poly.entity_id
_entity_poly.type
_entity_poly.pdbx_seq_one_letter_code
_entity_poly.pdbx_strand_id
1 'polypeptide(L)'
;MTSRLTRSIATGASALLIASGLSVGTNAAVAGAVPSSCATAQTVTFNDPSTLWTDYHLNKEVVGDGTVAPGGTVTFRTTVSGAGALVTAIQDFHPAGFELVQARSSVWYLLGGQTWTTVTNDVTRDSATNSVRYSGAGWTTAGNARATLETTYRVPADATPGDVLNTGAATELVLAKGYRAANPINTCVTIREPNPAEAVTGSLDGLGLGWVTSGSTALGDIGADPATFSADLINGLDLGQLIGAAAS
;
A
#
# COMPACT_ATOMS: atom_id res chain seq x y z
N MET A 1 57.87 -5.09 -37.00
CA MET A 1 57.14 -3.83 -36.72
C MET A 1 55.66 -4.16 -36.83
N THR A 2 54.76 -3.98 -35.87
CA THR A 2 54.77 -3.31 -34.55
C THR A 2 53.54 -3.82 -33.78
N SER A 3 53.72 -3.99 -32.47
CA SER A 3 52.78 -4.40 -31.41
C SER A 3 51.40 -3.73 -31.42
N ARG A 4 50.41 -4.37 -30.75
CA ARG A 4 49.47 -3.85 -29.71
C ARG A 4 48.35 -4.88 -29.49
N LEU A 5 47.71 -5.12 -28.34
CA LEU A 5 47.89 -4.78 -26.92
C LEU A 5 46.81 -5.63 -26.22
N THR A 6 47.18 -6.45 -25.24
CA THR A 6 46.26 -7.14 -24.32
C THR A 6 45.54 -6.12 -23.44
N ARG A 7 44.20 -6.19 -23.34
CA ARG A 7 43.44 -5.59 -22.22
C ARG A 7 42.71 -6.70 -21.47
N SER A 8 43.39 -7.21 -20.46
CA SER A 8 42.81 -7.87 -19.31
C SER A 8 42.02 -6.84 -18.52
N ILE A 9 40.71 -7.06 -18.33
CA ILE A 9 39.94 -6.36 -17.29
C ILE A 9 39.59 -7.42 -16.25
N ALA A 10 40.30 -7.33 -15.13
CA ALA A 10 39.91 -7.94 -13.87
C ALA A 10 38.77 -7.10 -13.29
N THR A 11 37.66 -7.75 -12.95
CA THR A 11 36.67 -7.20 -12.02
C THR A 11 36.46 -8.23 -10.93
N GLY A 12 36.78 -7.79 -9.71
CA GLY A 12 37.05 -8.61 -8.55
C GLY A 12 35.81 -9.31 -8.00
N ALA A 13 36.10 -10.40 -7.29
CA ALA A 13 35.15 -11.05 -6.41
C ALA A 13 34.72 -10.09 -5.30
N SER A 14 33.42 -10.00 -5.06
CA SER A 14 32.86 -9.57 -3.78
C SER A 14 31.81 -10.61 -3.42
N ALA A 15 32.21 -11.53 -2.54
CA ALA A 15 31.31 -12.44 -1.86
C ALA A 15 30.50 -11.65 -0.82
N LEU A 16 29.19 -11.62 -0.98
CA LEU A 16 28.26 -11.29 0.10
C LEU A 16 27.15 -12.34 0.07
N LEU A 17 27.26 -13.27 1.02
CA LEU A 17 26.24 -14.24 1.37
C LEU A 17 25.07 -13.49 1.99
N ILE A 18 23.94 -13.39 1.29
CA ILE A 18 22.64 -13.17 1.93
C ILE A 18 21.78 -14.38 1.56
N ALA A 19 21.68 -15.28 2.53
CA ALA A 19 20.75 -16.39 2.50
C ALA A 19 19.33 -15.84 2.73
N SER A 20 18.53 -15.79 1.68
CA SER A 20 17.08 -15.68 1.77
C SER A 20 16.47 -16.67 0.79
N GLY A 21 15.69 -17.60 1.34
CA GLY A 21 15.26 -18.86 0.71
C GLY A 21 14.66 -18.69 -0.68
N LEU A 22 15.22 -19.45 -1.62
CA LEU A 22 14.66 -19.68 -2.95
C LEU A 22 13.46 -20.63 -2.81
N SER A 23 12.23 -20.12 -2.91
CA SER A 23 11.10 -20.92 -3.37
C SER A 23 11.17 -20.98 -4.90
N VAL A 24 11.35 -22.19 -5.43
CA VAL A 24 11.49 -22.46 -6.85
C VAL A 24 10.11 -22.41 -7.51
N GLY A 25 9.77 -21.27 -8.11
CA GLY A 25 8.65 -21.15 -9.06
C GLY A 25 9.20 -21.01 -10.48
N THR A 26 9.13 -22.05 -11.29
CA THR A 26 9.57 -22.04 -12.68
C THR A 26 8.60 -21.23 -13.55
N ASN A 27 8.78 -19.92 -13.59
CA ASN A 27 8.24 -19.07 -14.65
C ASN A 27 9.42 -18.37 -15.33
N ALA A 28 9.52 -18.53 -16.65
CA ALA A 28 10.60 -17.95 -17.46
C ALA A 28 10.54 -16.42 -17.40
N ALA A 29 11.31 -15.82 -16.48
CA ALA A 29 11.51 -14.39 -16.40
C ALA A 29 12.54 -13.95 -17.47
N VAL A 30 12.11 -13.08 -18.38
CA VAL A 30 13.01 -12.35 -19.29
C VAL A 30 13.88 -11.40 -18.47
N ALA A 31 15.20 -11.45 -18.71
CA ALA A 31 16.21 -10.71 -17.95
C ALA A 31 16.18 -9.20 -18.28
N GLY A 32 15.41 -8.43 -17.53
CA GLY A 32 15.62 -6.98 -17.36
C GLY A 32 16.63 -6.74 -16.24
N ALA A 33 17.50 -5.73 -16.38
CA ALA A 33 18.42 -5.35 -15.32
C ALA A 33 17.64 -4.95 -14.05
N VAL A 34 17.73 -5.75 -13.00
CA VAL A 34 17.09 -5.46 -11.71
C VAL A 34 18.02 -4.53 -10.91
N PRO A 35 17.57 -3.32 -10.52
CA PRO A 35 18.37 -2.40 -9.70
C PRO A 35 18.65 -3.03 -8.33
N SER A 36 19.92 -3.05 -7.91
CA SER A 36 20.42 -3.84 -6.78
C SER A 36 20.23 -3.19 -5.40
N SER A 37 19.44 -2.13 -5.29
CA SER A 37 19.09 -1.50 -4.00
C SER A 37 17.60 -1.22 -3.92
N CYS A 38 17.04 -1.51 -2.76
CA CYS A 38 15.68 -1.16 -2.39
C CYS A 38 15.44 0.35 -2.52
N ALA A 39 14.40 0.77 -3.27
CA ALA A 39 14.06 2.17 -3.49
C ALA A 39 12.54 2.39 -3.50
N THR A 40 12.10 3.63 -3.40
CA THR A 40 10.66 3.97 -3.45
C THR A 40 10.10 3.98 -4.85
N ALA A 41 10.93 3.96 -5.90
CA ALA A 41 10.51 3.85 -7.30
C ALA A 41 11.52 3.01 -8.09
N GLN A 42 11.04 2.15 -8.97
CA GLN A 42 11.85 1.33 -9.86
C GLN A 42 11.20 1.17 -11.23
N THR A 43 12.03 1.12 -12.27
CA THR A 43 11.60 0.82 -13.63
C THR A 43 12.39 -0.37 -14.18
N VAL A 44 11.69 -1.36 -14.71
CA VAL A 44 12.26 -2.45 -15.52
C VAL A 44 11.87 -2.24 -16.98
N THR A 45 12.85 -2.39 -17.87
CA THR A 45 12.63 -2.32 -19.31
C THR A 45 12.70 -3.72 -19.91
N PHE A 46 11.69 -4.07 -20.69
CA PHE A 46 11.64 -5.29 -21.48
C PHE A 46 11.96 -4.95 -22.93
N ASN A 47 13.04 -5.53 -23.44
CA ASN A 47 13.46 -5.44 -24.83
C ASN A 47 14.05 -6.80 -25.24
N ASP A 48 13.24 -7.60 -25.89
CA ASP A 48 13.58 -8.95 -26.35
C ASP A 48 12.82 -9.28 -27.66
N PRO A 49 13.12 -10.41 -28.34
CA PRO A 49 12.47 -10.73 -29.63
C PRO A 49 10.94 -10.72 -29.57
N SER A 50 10.36 -11.07 -28.42
CA SER A 50 8.90 -11.09 -28.22
C SER A 50 8.26 -9.69 -28.17
N THR A 51 9.08 -8.66 -27.91
CA THR A 51 8.74 -7.24 -28.00
C THR A 51 9.11 -6.62 -29.36
N LEU A 52 9.54 -7.44 -30.32
CA LEU A 52 10.07 -6.97 -31.61
C LEU A 52 11.26 -6.00 -31.44
N TRP A 53 12.05 -6.20 -30.39
CA TRP A 53 13.19 -5.35 -30.02
C TRP A 53 12.82 -3.88 -29.72
N THR A 54 11.58 -3.63 -29.32
CA THR A 54 11.11 -2.32 -28.89
C THR A 54 10.93 -2.25 -27.38
N ASP A 55 11.17 -1.08 -26.80
CA ASP A 55 11.15 -0.92 -25.35
C ASP A 55 9.71 -0.86 -24.80
N TYR A 56 9.49 -1.65 -23.75
CA TYR A 56 8.36 -1.53 -22.86
C TYR A 56 8.85 -1.35 -21.43
N HIS A 57 8.32 -0.36 -20.73
CA HIS A 57 8.71 -0.02 -19.37
C HIS A 57 7.58 -0.37 -18.41
N LEU A 58 7.95 -1.07 -17.35
CA LEU A 58 7.13 -1.31 -16.18
C LEU A 58 7.75 -0.55 -15.02
N ASN A 59 7.08 0.52 -14.61
CA ASN A 59 7.46 1.33 -13.45
C ASN A 59 6.56 0.98 -12.27
N LYS A 60 7.15 0.83 -11.08
CA LYS A 60 6.42 0.77 -9.82
C LYS A 60 7.01 1.79 -8.86
N GLU A 61 6.15 2.48 -8.13
CA GLU A 61 6.56 3.43 -7.10
C GLU A 61 5.62 3.39 -5.89
N VAL A 62 6.14 3.77 -4.72
CA VAL A 62 5.34 4.10 -3.55
C VAL A 62 4.93 5.56 -3.67
N VAL A 63 3.64 5.83 -3.56
CA VAL A 63 3.12 7.20 -3.51
C VAL A 63 3.39 7.76 -2.12
N GLY A 64 4.34 8.69 -2.03
CA GLY A 64 4.79 9.30 -0.77
C GLY A 64 6.28 9.08 -0.52
N ASP A 65 6.68 9.06 0.75
CA ASP A 65 8.08 8.93 1.17
C ASP A 65 8.56 7.48 1.31
N GLY A 66 7.68 6.50 1.10
CA GLY A 66 8.00 5.09 1.24
C GLY A 66 7.92 4.54 2.65
N THR A 67 7.35 5.28 3.62
CA THR A 67 7.22 4.83 5.01
C THR A 67 5.77 4.73 5.45
N VAL A 68 5.46 3.76 6.32
CA VAL A 68 4.10 3.56 6.83
C VAL A 68 4.15 2.91 8.21
N ALA A 69 3.26 3.31 9.12
CA ALA A 69 3.12 2.63 10.42
C ALA A 69 2.23 1.38 10.31
N PRO A 70 2.37 0.42 11.23
CA PRO A 70 1.40 -0.67 11.39
C PRO A 70 -0.04 -0.15 11.47
N GLY A 71 -0.97 -0.84 10.81
CA GLY A 71 -2.38 -0.41 10.71
C GLY A 71 -2.64 0.79 9.78
N GLY A 72 -1.59 1.50 9.34
CA GLY A 72 -1.66 2.59 8.37
C GLY A 72 -1.98 2.12 6.95
N THR A 73 -1.96 3.05 5.99
CA THR A 73 -2.14 2.72 4.57
C THR A 73 -0.97 3.17 3.72
N VAL A 74 -0.63 2.37 2.71
CA VAL A 74 0.38 2.70 1.70
C VAL A 74 -0.24 2.55 0.32
N THR A 75 0.14 3.43 -0.62
CA THR A 75 -0.32 3.34 -2.01
C THR A 75 0.85 3.04 -2.92
N PHE A 76 0.70 2.03 -3.77
CA PHE A 76 1.63 1.74 -4.86
C PHE A 76 1.03 2.21 -6.19
N ARG A 77 1.86 2.77 -7.05
CA ARG A 77 1.51 3.12 -8.43
C ARG A 77 2.32 2.27 -9.39
N THR A 78 1.65 1.45 -10.17
CA THR A 78 2.24 0.64 -11.24
C THR A 78 1.85 1.23 -12.60
N THR A 79 2.84 1.61 -13.39
CA THR A 79 2.67 2.27 -14.70
C THR A 79 3.33 1.47 -15.81
N VAL A 80 2.62 1.29 -16.91
CA VAL A 80 3.10 0.62 -18.12
C VAL A 80 3.14 1.62 -19.28
N SER A 81 4.25 1.62 -20.00
CA SER A 81 4.47 2.45 -21.19
C SER A 81 5.35 1.70 -22.20
N GLY A 82 5.38 2.15 -23.45
CA GLY A 82 6.22 1.49 -24.46
C GLY A 82 5.88 1.88 -25.89
N ALA A 83 6.27 1.02 -26.83
CA ALA A 83 6.28 1.32 -28.26
C ALA A 83 4.96 1.09 -29.02
N GLY A 84 3.83 0.91 -28.33
CA GLY A 84 2.51 0.94 -28.96
C GLY A 84 1.64 -0.31 -28.80
N ALA A 85 2.15 -1.41 -28.23
CA ALA A 85 1.29 -2.54 -27.90
C ALA A 85 0.20 -2.16 -26.90
N LEU A 86 -0.93 -2.87 -26.98
CA LEU A 86 -2.04 -2.72 -26.06
C LEU A 86 -1.72 -3.45 -24.74
N VAL A 87 -1.93 -2.77 -23.62
CA VAL A 87 -1.90 -3.35 -22.27
C VAL A 87 -3.29 -3.91 -21.97
N THR A 88 -3.41 -5.21 -21.74
CA THR A 88 -4.69 -5.86 -21.39
C THR A 88 -4.85 -6.06 -19.89
N ALA A 89 -3.74 -6.02 -19.13
CA ALA A 89 -3.78 -6.06 -17.68
C ALA A 89 -2.55 -5.46 -17.03
N ILE A 90 -2.74 -4.95 -15.82
CA ILE A 90 -1.68 -4.53 -14.90
C ILE A 90 -1.88 -5.31 -13.59
N GLN A 91 -0.79 -5.84 -13.05
CA GLN A 91 -0.80 -6.62 -11.82
C GLN A 91 0.21 -6.06 -10.84
N ASP A 92 -0.24 -5.90 -9.61
CA ASP A 92 0.51 -5.37 -8.48
C ASP A 92 0.75 -6.51 -7.48
N PHE A 93 2.03 -6.80 -7.17
CA PHE A 93 2.39 -7.75 -6.11
C PHE A 93 2.71 -6.96 -4.84
N HIS A 94 1.96 -7.22 -3.77
CA HIS A 94 2.08 -6.55 -2.49
C HIS A 94 2.72 -7.47 -1.43
N PRO A 95 3.25 -6.94 -0.32
CA PRO A 95 3.76 -7.78 0.75
C PRO A 95 2.66 -8.63 1.39
N ALA A 96 3.06 -9.75 2.01
CA ALA A 96 2.13 -10.63 2.71
C ALA A 96 1.41 -9.89 3.85
N GLY A 97 0.13 -10.23 4.06
CA GLY A 97 -0.71 -9.62 5.10
C GLY A 97 -1.30 -8.25 4.74
N PHE A 98 -0.85 -7.61 3.67
CA PHE A 98 -1.41 -6.33 3.22
C PHE A 98 -2.81 -6.53 2.63
N GLU A 99 -3.76 -5.71 3.06
CA GLU A 99 -5.16 -5.81 2.63
C GLU A 99 -5.53 -4.68 1.68
N LEU A 100 -6.06 -4.99 0.49
CA LEU A 100 -6.45 -3.97 -0.48
C LEU A 100 -7.65 -3.16 0.04
N VAL A 101 -7.44 -1.86 0.23
CA VAL A 101 -8.44 -0.85 0.61
C VAL A 101 -9.07 -0.23 -0.62
N GLN A 102 -8.26 0.12 -1.63
CA GLN A 102 -8.72 0.78 -2.83
C GLN A 102 -7.84 0.43 -4.02
N ALA A 103 -8.45 0.27 -5.20
CA ALA A 103 -7.73 0.31 -6.46
C ALA A 103 -8.34 1.38 -7.38
N ARG A 104 -7.51 2.12 -8.08
CA ARG A 104 -7.93 3.04 -9.14
C ARG A 104 -7.04 2.91 -10.36
N SER A 105 -7.60 3.05 -11.54
CA SER A 105 -6.87 2.97 -12.80
C SER A 105 -6.94 4.31 -13.53
N SER A 106 -5.93 4.57 -14.34
CA SER A 106 -5.90 5.72 -15.22
C SER A 106 -5.19 5.35 -16.52
N VAL A 107 -5.74 5.83 -17.63
CA VAL A 107 -5.11 5.74 -18.94
C VAL A 107 -4.82 7.17 -19.37
N TRP A 108 -3.54 7.53 -19.44
CA TRP A 108 -3.14 8.82 -19.97
C TRP A 108 -3.16 8.76 -21.50
N TYR A 109 -3.99 9.58 -22.12
CA TYR A 109 -3.98 9.81 -23.57
C TYR A 109 -3.23 11.11 -23.89
N LEU A 110 -2.49 11.13 -25.00
CA LEU A 110 -1.75 12.32 -25.49
C LEU A 110 -2.64 13.57 -25.61
N LEU A 111 -3.95 13.40 -25.76
CA LEU A 111 -4.98 14.43 -25.78
C LEU A 111 -6.10 14.03 -24.80
N GLY A 112 -6.31 14.78 -23.72
CA GLY A 112 -7.41 14.55 -22.75
C GLY A 112 -7.00 14.50 -21.27
N GLY A 113 -5.70 14.43 -20.96
CA GLY A 113 -5.20 14.43 -19.58
C GLY A 113 -5.38 13.10 -18.84
N GLN A 114 -5.19 13.13 -17.52
CA GLN A 114 -5.32 11.97 -16.64
C GLN A 114 -6.72 11.94 -16.01
N THR A 115 -7.47 10.87 -16.27
CA THR A 115 -8.72 10.61 -15.55
C THR A 115 -8.57 9.32 -14.76
N TRP A 116 -8.84 9.40 -13.45
CA TRP A 116 -8.84 8.27 -12.55
C TRP A 116 -10.24 7.67 -12.42
N THR A 117 -10.31 6.35 -12.48
CA THR A 117 -11.52 5.58 -12.23
C THR A 117 -11.26 4.62 -11.08
N THR A 118 -12.14 4.58 -10.09
CA THR A 118 -12.08 3.56 -9.03
C THR A 118 -12.46 2.20 -9.61
N VAL A 119 -11.61 1.19 -9.40
CA VAL A 119 -11.75 -0.16 -9.95
C VAL A 119 -11.62 -1.24 -8.86
N THR A 120 -11.72 -0.87 -7.58
CA THR A 120 -11.55 -1.77 -6.43
C THR A 120 -12.37 -3.06 -6.50
N ASN A 121 -13.56 -3.01 -7.09
CA ASN A 121 -14.46 -4.17 -7.22
C ASN A 121 -14.23 -4.98 -8.51
N ASP A 122 -13.44 -4.45 -9.45
CA ASP A 122 -13.19 -5.06 -10.76
C ASP A 122 -11.83 -5.78 -10.82
N VAL A 123 -11.03 -5.68 -9.76
CA VAL A 123 -9.73 -6.36 -9.68
C VAL A 123 -9.90 -7.82 -9.25
N THR A 124 -9.08 -8.68 -9.83
CA THR A 124 -8.88 -10.05 -9.33
C THR A 124 -7.81 -10.04 -8.23
N ARG A 125 -8.07 -10.74 -7.12
CA ARG A 125 -7.14 -10.89 -6.01
C ARG A 125 -6.64 -12.33 -5.96
N ASP A 126 -5.34 -12.51 -5.81
CA ASP A 126 -4.72 -13.83 -5.66
C ASP A 126 -3.87 -13.86 -4.38
N SER A 127 -4.34 -14.63 -3.39
CA SER A 127 -3.66 -14.78 -2.10
C SER A 127 -2.43 -15.68 -2.17
N ALA A 128 -2.31 -16.56 -3.17
CA ALA A 128 -1.14 -17.42 -3.32
C ALA A 128 0.10 -16.61 -3.75
N THR A 129 -0.12 -15.52 -4.49
CA THR A 129 0.94 -14.64 -4.99
C THR A 129 0.97 -13.26 -4.32
N ASN A 130 0.04 -12.99 -3.39
CA ASN A 130 -0.19 -11.66 -2.79
C ASN A 130 -0.32 -10.59 -3.88
N SER A 131 -1.28 -10.75 -4.78
CA SER A 131 -1.43 -9.85 -5.92
C SER A 131 -2.84 -9.37 -6.20
N VAL A 132 -2.89 -8.18 -6.79
CA VAL A 132 -4.08 -7.51 -7.28
C VAL A 132 -3.90 -7.23 -8.76
N ARG A 133 -4.82 -7.73 -9.58
CA ARG A 133 -4.76 -7.62 -11.03
C ARG A 133 -5.99 -6.92 -11.58
N TYR A 134 -5.76 -5.87 -12.36
CA TYR A 134 -6.81 -5.18 -13.11
C TYR A 134 -6.67 -5.50 -14.61
N SER A 135 -7.74 -5.99 -15.23
CA SER A 135 -7.77 -6.33 -16.65
C SER A 135 -8.78 -5.47 -17.41
N GLY A 136 -8.54 -5.22 -18.69
CA GLY A 136 -9.43 -4.42 -19.54
C GLY A 136 -9.33 -4.79 -21.01
N ALA A 137 -10.09 -4.08 -21.84
CA ALA A 137 -10.20 -4.36 -23.28
C ALA A 137 -8.94 -4.03 -24.10
N GLY A 138 -7.91 -3.43 -23.47
CA GLY A 138 -6.67 -3.00 -24.13
C GLY A 138 -6.48 -1.48 -24.03
N TRP A 139 -5.35 -1.06 -23.49
CA TRP A 139 -4.96 0.35 -23.38
C TRP A 139 -3.70 0.60 -24.20
N THR A 140 -3.73 1.59 -25.09
CA THR A 140 -2.59 1.87 -25.96
C THR A 140 -1.41 2.45 -25.17
N THR A 141 -0.20 2.07 -25.57
CA THR A 141 1.06 2.70 -25.14
C THR A 141 1.63 3.64 -26.21
N ALA A 142 0.97 3.78 -27.36
CA ALA A 142 1.46 4.59 -28.47
C ALA A 142 1.38 6.09 -28.14
N GLY A 143 2.24 6.89 -28.77
CA GLY A 143 2.19 8.35 -28.64
C GLY A 143 2.38 8.84 -27.19
N ASN A 144 3.25 8.18 -26.43
CA ASN A 144 3.50 8.45 -25.00
C ASN A 144 2.32 8.14 -24.06
N ALA A 145 1.29 7.43 -24.53
CA ALA A 145 0.21 6.96 -23.68
C ALA A 145 0.73 5.98 -22.63
N ARG A 146 0.11 5.99 -21.44
CA ARG A 146 0.48 5.13 -20.31
C ARG A 146 -0.75 4.57 -19.64
N ALA A 147 -0.70 3.29 -19.29
CA ALA A 147 -1.71 2.65 -18.46
C ALA A 147 -1.19 2.55 -17.03
N THR A 148 -1.99 2.98 -16.06
CA THR A 148 -1.60 3.07 -14.65
C THR A 148 -2.63 2.39 -13.78
N LEU A 149 -2.16 1.60 -12.82
CA LEU A 149 -2.93 1.04 -11.70
C LEU A 149 -2.34 1.58 -10.40
N GLU A 150 -3.17 2.16 -9.55
CA GLU A 150 -2.84 2.47 -8.17
C GLU A 150 -3.62 1.57 -7.22
N THR A 151 -2.90 1.01 -6.26
CA THR A 151 -3.42 0.11 -5.24
C THR A 151 -3.03 0.65 -3.86
N THR A 152 -4.03 0.94 -3.04
CA THR A 152 -3.87 1.35 -1.65
C THR A 152 -4.16 0.16 -0.76
N TYR A 153 -3.21 -0.16 0.11
CA TYR A 153 -3.31 -1.27 1.05
C TYR A 153 -3.27 -0.79 2.49
N ARG A 154 -3.97 -1.49 3.37
CA ARG A 154 -3.78 -1.42 4.81
C ARG A 154 -2.64 -2.35 5.21
N VAL A 155 -1.73 -1.82 6.02
CA VAL A 155 -0.62 -2.56 6.61
C VAL A 155 -1.15 -3.35 7.81
N PRO A 156 -0.71 -4.61 8.04
CA PRO A 156 -1.03 -5.34 9.25
C PRO A 156 -0.76 -4.53 10.52
N ALA A 157 -1.63 -4.63 11.52
CA ALA A 157 -1.48 -3.92 12.79
C ALA A 157 -0.29 -4.46 13.62
N ASP A 158 0.14 -5.69 13.36
CA ASP A 158 1.26 -6.39 13.97
C ASP A 158 2.55 -6.33 13.12
N ALA A 159 2.59 -5.50 12.07
CA ALA A 159 3.80 -5.31 11.27
C ALA A 159 4.97 -4.80 12.14
N THR A 160 6.18 -5.30 11.89
CA THR A 160 7.35 -4.96 12.71
C THR A 160 8.01 -3.67 12.23
N PRO A 161 8.13 -2.63 13.06
CA PRO A 161 8.91 -1.44 12.73
C PRO A 161 10.37 -1.78 12.38
N GLY A 162 10.90 -1.11 11.36
CA GLY A 162 12.22 -1.38 10.79
C GLY A 162 12.20 -2.35 9.61
N ASP A 163 11.12 -3.11 9.41
CA ASP A 163 11.00 -3.99 8.26
C ASP A 163 11.03 -3.20 6.94
N VAL A 164 11.76 -3.73 5.97
CA VAL A 164 11.84 -3.19 4.61
C VAL A 164 11.23 -4.22 3.67
N LEU A 165 10.03 -3.93 3.19
CA LEU A 165 9.21 -4.87 2.43
C LEU A 165 9.31 -4.58 0.94
N ASN A 166 9.80 -5.56 0.19
CA ASN A 166 9.95 -5.50 -1.26
C ASN A 166 8.66 -5.92 -1.96
N THR A 167 8.42 -5.35 -3.13
CA THR A 167 7.21 -5.57 -3.92
C THR A 167 7.55 -5.89 -5.37
N GLY A 168 6.55 -6.29 -6.14
CA GLY A 168 6.70 -6.59 -7.56
C GLY A 168 5.59 -5.97 -8.40
N ALA A 169 5.76 -6.04 -9.72
CA ALA A 169 4.72 -5.70 -10.68
C ALA A 169 4.74 -6.66 -11.88
N ALA A 170 3.62 -6.75 -12.58
CA ALA A 170 3.52 -7.38 -13.89
C ALA A 170 2.54 -6.65 -14.80
N THR A 171 2.64 -6.95 -16.09
CA THR A 171 1.74 -6.44 -17.13
C THR A 171 1.51 -7.53 -18.18
N GLU A 172 0.38 -7.44 -18.87
CA GLU A 172 0.13 -8.22 -20.07
C GLU A 172 -0.02 -7.32 -21.29
N LEU A 173 0.75 -7.61 -22.33
CA LEU A 173 0.77 -6.89 -23.60
C LEU A 173 0.20 -7.77 -24.71
N VAL A 174 -0.48 -7.19 -25.69
CA VAL A 174 -0.90 -7.89 -26.92
C VAL A 174 0.30 -8.06 -27.85
N LEU A 175 1.17 -8.98 -27.48
CA LEU A 175 2.41 -9.36 -28.15
C LEU A 175 2.65 -10.87 -27.99
N ALA A 176 3.62 -11.42 -28.74
CA ALA A 176 4.06 -12.79 -28.52
C ALA A 176 4.54 -12.95 -27.06
N LYS A 177 4.07 -13.99 -26.37
CA LYS A 177 4.27 -14.17 -24.92
C LYS A 177 3.95 -12.87 -24.16
N GLY A 178 2.72 -12.37 -24.15
CA GLY A 178 2.42 -11.02 -23.65
C GLY A 178 2.74 -10.69 -22.18
N TYR A 179 2.80 -11.71 -21.30
CA TYR A 179 2.99 -11.51 -19.86
C TYR A 179 4.44 -11.16 -19.51
N ARG A 180 4.64 -10.02 -18.83
CA ARG A 180 5.94 -9.53 -18.34
C ARG A 180 5.84 -9.27 -16.84
N ALA A 181 6.78 -9.80 -16.07
CA ALA A 181 6.79 -9.65 -14.62
C ALA A 181 8.18 -9.29 -14.11
N ALA A 182 8.20 -8.43 -13.09
CA ALA A 182 9.35 -8.17 -12.24
C ALA A 182 8.87 -8.32 -10.80
N ASN A 183 9.08 -9.49 -10.21
CA ASN A 183 8.69 -9.78 -8.83
C ASN A 183 9.84 -10.56 -8.13
N PRO A 184 10.67 -9.90 -7.31
CA PRO A 184 10.57 -8.49 -6.93
C PRO A 184 10.96 -7.52 -8.06
N ILE A 185 10.44 -6.30 -8.00
CA ILE A 185 10.90 -5.15 -8.81
C ILE A 185 11.84 -4.22 -8.02
N ASN A 186 12.04 -4.49 -6.72
CA ASN A 186 12.86 -3.71 -5.79
C ASN A 186 12.28 -2.32 -5.46
N THR A 187 10.97 -2.15 -5.65
CA THR A 187 10.21 -1.05 -5.03
C THR A 187 9.83 -1.47 -3.61
N CYS A 188 10.20 -0.66 -2.62
CA CYS A 188 10.04 -1.02 -1.23
C CYS A 188 9.25 -0.01 -0.43
N VAL A 189 8.63 -0.52 0.64
CA VAL A 189 8.07 0.28 1.73
C VAL A 189 8.76 -0.10 3.05
N THR A 190 9.06 0.89 3.88
CA THR A 190 9.62 0.70 5.23
C THR A 190 8.53 0.86 6.28
N ILE A 191 8.43 -0.11 7.20
CA ILE A 191 7.56 0.02 8.35
C ILE A 191 8.23 0.93 9.37
N ARG A 192 7.61 2.07 9.68
CA ARG A 192 8.09 3.00 10.71
C ARG A 192 7.37 2.77 12.03
N GLU A 193 7.93 3.30 13.10
CA GLU A 193 7.22 3.38 14.38
C GLU A 193 5.94 4.23 14.23
N PRO A 194 4.83 3.84 14.88
CA PRO A 194 3.64 4.68 14.97
C PRO A 194 3.96 6.00 15.67
N ASN A 195 3.41 7.10 15.17
CA ASN A 195 3.47 8.36 15.89
C ASN A 195 2.52 8.30 17.12
N PRO A 196 2.72 9.13 18.17
CA PRO A 196 1.91 9.07 19.40
C PRO A 196 0.39 9.12 19.16
N ALA A 197 -0.08 9.89 18.18
CA ALA A 197 -1.50 9.95 17.83
C ALA A 197 -2.03 8.63 17.23
N GLU A 198 -1.21 7.92 16.46
CA GLU A 198 -1.57 6.63 15.83
C GLU A 198 -1.52 5.48 16.86
N ALA A 199 -0.57 5.54 17.80
CA ALA A 199 -0.41 4.56 18.88
C ALA A 199 -1.59 4.56 19.88
N VAL A 200 -2.13 5.75 20.17
CA VAL A 200 -3.29 5.89 21.07
C VAL A 200 -4.53 5.29 20.43
N THR A 201 -4.78 5.50 19.14
CA THR A 201 -5.91 4.87 18.43
C THR A 201 -5.77 3.35 18.32
N GLY A 202 -4.57 2.83 18.04
CA GLY A 202 -4.34 1.38 17.97
C GLY A 202 -4.50 0.67 19.31
N SER A 203 -4.18 1.35 20.42
CA SER A 203 -4.36 0.81 21.78
C SER A 203 -5.83 0.73 22.19
N LEU A 204 -6.71 1.56 21.62
CA LEU A 204 -8.15 1.53 21.92
C LEU A 204 -8.86 0.36 21.23
N ASP A 205 -8.44 0.00 20.02
CA ASP A 205 -8.95 -1.18 19.31
C ASP A 205 -8.49 -2.49 19.97
N GLY A 206 -7.27 -2.54 20.51
CA GLY A 206 -6.74 -3.69 21.26
C GLY A 206 -7.34 -3.89 22.66
N LEU A 207 -8.06 -2.90 23.19
CA LEU A 207 -8.74 -2.96 24.49
C LEU A 207 -10.24 -3.28 24.38
N GLY A 208 -10.73 -3.63 23.18
CA GLY A 208 -12.12 -4.07 23.00
C GLY A 208 -13.17 -2.97 23.18
N LEU A 209 -12.79 -1.71 23.06
CA LEU A 209 -13.69 -0.56 23.22
C LEU A 209 -14.28 -0.10 21.87
N GLY A 210 -14.52 -1.05 20.96
CA GLY A 210 -15.23 -0.82 19.72
C GLY A 210 -16.61 -0.23 20.01
N TRP A 211 -16.76 1.06 19.69
CA TRP A 211 -18.02 1.79 19.61
C TRP A 211 -18.70 2.07 20.98
N VAL A 212 -18.40 3.24 21.56
CA VAL A 212 -19.36 4.01 22.37
C VAL A 212 -19.58 5.33 21.65
N THR A 213 -20.79 5.56 21.13
CA THR A 213 -21.15 6.86 20.57
C THR A 213 -21.01 7.89 21.65
N SER A 214 -20.54 9.05 21.24
CA SER A 214 -20.63 10.27 21.99
C SER A 214 -22.08 10.51 22.43
N GLY A 215 -22.37 10.16 23.68
CA GLY A 215 -23.70 10.33 24.26
C GLY A 215 -23.84 9.67 25.63
N SER A 216 -23.04 10.10 26.61
CA SER A 216 -23.50 10.38 27.99
C SER A 216 -22.34 10.36 28.98
N THR A 217 -22.25 11.47 29.69
CA THR A 217 -21.60 11.64 30.98
C THR A 217 -22.16 10.70 32.05
N ALA A 218 -21.32 10.39 33.05
CA ALA A 218 -21.61 9.79 34.36
C ALA A 218 -21.63 8.25 34.38
N LEU A 219 -20.73 7.56 35.11
CA LEU A 219 -20.67 7.46 36.58
C LEU A 219 -22.06 7.22 37.20
N GLY A 220 -22.31 5.98 37.62
CA GLY A 220 -23.36 5.66 38.59
C GLY A 220 -24.73 5.31 37.98
N ASP A 221 -25.06 4.03 38.05
CA ASP A 221 -26.38 3.43 38.28
C ASP A 221 -27.62 4.33 38.06
N ILE A 222 -28.34 4.16 36.95
CA ILE A 222 -29.74 4.59 36.80
C ILE A 222 -30.51 3.52 36.02
N GLY A 223 -31.02 2.54 36.75
CA GLY A 223 -32.16 1.74 36.33
C GLY A 223 -33.46 2.55 36.48
N ALA A 224 -34.16 2.72 35.36
CA ALA A 224 -35.59 3.04 35.21
C ALA A 224 -36.18 4.31 35.87
N ASP A 225 -36.87 5.07 35.02
CA ASP A 225 -37.99 6.01 35.29
C ASP A 225 -37.66 7.54 35.42
N PRO A 226 -37.95 8.37 34.39
CA PRO A 226 -37.55 9.78 34.34
C PRO A 226 -38.59 10.80 34.87
N ALA A 227 -39.52 10.43 35.76
CA ALA A 227 -40.62 11.34 36.17
C ALA A 227 -40.56 11.92 37.60
N THR A 228 -39.54 11.63 38.42
CA THR A 228 -39.63 11.94 39.87
C THR A 228 -38.41 12.61 40.51
N PHE A 229 -37.45 13.13 39.74
CA PHE A 229 -36.18 13.65 40.30
C PHE A 229 -36.11 15.19 40.40
N SER A 230 -37.21 15.88 40.73
CA SER A 230 -37.17 17.34 40.98
C SER A 230 -37.94 17.80 42.22
N ALA A 231 -38.31 16.90 43.14
CA ALA A 231 -39.04 17.27 44.36
C ALA A 231 -38.27 17.07 45.68
N ASP A 232 -37.19 16.29 45.74
CA ASP A 232 -36.60 15.89 47.03
C ASP A 232 -35.23 16.51 47.40
N LEU A 233 -34.71 17.46 46.60
CA LEU A 233 -33.48 18.18 46.97
C LEU A 233 -33.70 19.54 47.66
N ILE A 234 -34.93 19.85 48.10
CA ILE A 234 -35.26 21.15 48.75
C ILE A 234 -35.75 20.99 50.21
N ASN A 235 -36.05 19.79 50.71
CA ASN A 235 -36.59 19.60 52.08
C ASN A 235 -35.61 19.03 53.11
N GLY A 236 -34.29 19.01 52.83
CA GLY A 236 -33.28 18.41 53.70
C GLY A 236 -32.32 19.36 54.42
N LEU A 237 -32.46 20.68 54.25
CA LEU A 237 -31.64 21.67 54.95
C LEU A 237 -32.51 22.51 55.89
N ASP A 238 -32.73 21.96 57.07
CA ASP A 238 -33.14 22.75 58.24
C ASP A 238 -31.95 23.62 58.68
N LEU A 239 -31.86 24.81 58.08
CA LEU A 239 -30.98 25.90 58.48
C LEU A 239 -31.81 27.07 59.06
N GLY A 240 -32.92 26.75 59.73
CA GLY A 240 -33.88 27.74 60.25
C GLY A 240 -34.09 27.72 61.77
N GLN A 241 -33.74 26.65 62.50
CA GLN A 241 -33.96 26.59 63.96
C GLN A 241 -32.73 26.78 64.86
N LEU A 242 -31.55 27.10 64.30
CA LEU A 242 -30.35 27.37 65.10
C LEU A 242 -29.94 28.85 65.15
N ILE A 243 -30.90 29.78 65.10
CA ILE A 243 -30.70 31.18 65.49
C ILE A 243 -32.00 31.66 66.17
N GLY A 244 -31.96 31.95 67.48
CA GLY A 244 -33.01 32.77 68.10
C GLY A 244 -33.72 32.22 69.34
N ALA A 245 -32.98 31.62 70.27
CA ALA A 245 -33.23 31.91 71.68
C ALA A 245 -32.94 33.40 71.93
N ALA A 246 -33.93 34.25 71.61
CA ALA A 246 -33.98 35.67 71.94
C ALA A 246 -35.40 36.20 71.67
N ALA A 247 -36.35 35.90 72.57
CA ALA A 247 -37.38 36.83 73.09
C ALA A 247 -38.58 36.05 73.68
N SER A 248 -38.87 36.40 74.95
CA SER A 248 -40.04 36.08 75.81
C SER A 248 -40.31 34.63 76.17
#